data_AF-A0A496WKI6-F1
#
_entry.id   AF-A0A496WKI6-F1
#
_cell.length_a   1.000
_cell.length_b   1.000
_cell.length_c   1.000
_cell.angle_alpha   90.00
_cell.angle_beta   90.00
_cell.angle_gamma   90.00
#
_symmetry.space_group_name_H-M   'P 1'
#
loop_
_entity.id
_entity.type
_entity.pdbx_description
1 polymer ?
#
loop_
_entity_poly.entity_id
_entity_poly.type
_entity_poly.pdbx_seq_one_letter_code
_entity_poly.pdbx_strand_id
1 'polypeptide(L)' 'MDLQNKVVAVTGGGQGLGLTMALELASKGARLALVDLNSEKLE' A
#
# COMPACT_ATOMS: atom_id res chain seq x y z
N MET A 1 -3.51 6.72 14.74
CA MET A 1 -3.24 7.72 13.70
C MET A 1 -4.49 7.85 12.87
N ASP A 2 -4.95 9.06 12.57
CA ASP A 2 -6.07 9.27 11.67
C ASP A 2 -5.57 9.21 10.22
N LEU A 3 -5.89 8.10 9.54
CA LEU A 3 -5.48 7.83 8.16
C LEU A 3 -6.62 7.96 7.16
N GLN A 4 -7.82 8.31 7.63
CA GLN A 4 -8.99 8.40 6.78
C GLN A 4 -8.76 9.42 5.67
N ASN A 5 -8.92 8.96 4.41
CA ASN A 5 -8.72 9.74 3.19
C ASN A 5 -7.30 10.31 2.98
N LYS A 6 -6.30 9.88 3.77
CA LYS A 6 -4.90 10.26 3.53
C LYS A 6 -4.33 9.45 2.37
N VAL A 7 -3.48 10.07 1.57
CA VAL A 7 -2.76 9.39 0.48
C VAL A 7 -1.40 8.92 0.98
N VAL A 8 -1.08 7.64 0.81
CA VAL A 8 0.21 7.05 1.22
C VAL A 8 0.83 6.33 0.03
N ALA A 9 2.11 6.60 -0.24
CA ALA A 9 2.90 5.88 -1.23
C ALA A 9 3.63 4.71 -0.56
N VAL A 10 3.53 3.51 -1.12
CA VAL A 10 4.20 2.30 -0.62
C VAL A 10 5.05 1.70 -1.74
N THR A 11 6.36 1.68 -1.54
CA THR A 11 7.33 1.00 -2.43
C THR A 11 7.50 -0.46 -2.04
N GLY A 12 7.69 -1.36 -3.02
CA GLY A 12 7.68 -2.80 -2.80
C GLY A 12 6.30 -3.33 -2.41
N GLY A 13 5.23 -2.65 -2.86
CA GLY A 13 3.86 -2.90 -2.41
C GLY A 13 3.26 -4.22 -2.90
N GLY A 14 3.89 -4.93 -3.83
CA GLY A 14 3.37 -6.17 -4.40
C GLY A 14 3.69 -7.43 -3.58
N GLN A 15 4.54 -7.33 -2.56
CA GLN A 15 4.93 -8.51 -1.78
C GLN A 15 5.48 -8.19 -0.38
N GLY A 16 5.58 -9.23 0.45
CA GLY A 16 6.26 -9.18 1.74
C GLY A 16 5.73 -8.06 2.63
N LEU A 17 6.64 -7.33 3.28
CA LEU A 17 6.29 -6.26 4.21
C LEU A 17 5.56 -5.10 3.54
N GLY A 18 5.90 -4.74 2.30
CA GLY A 18 5.24 -3.66 1.58
C GLY A 18 3.77 -3.95 1.34
N LEU A 19 3.44 -5.18 0.93
CA LEU A 19 2.06 -5.63 0.79
C LEU A 19 1.32 -5.67 2.13
N THR A 20 1.93 -6.23 3.18
CA THR A 20 1.30 -6.25 4.52
C THR A 20 1.02 -4.85 5.04
N MET A 21 1.95 -3.91 4.85
CA MET A 21 1.76 -2.50 5.21
C MET A 21 0.65 -1.86 4.38
N ALA A 22 0.62 -2.09 3.06
CA ALA A 22 -0.44 -1.58 2.19
C ALA A 22 -1.82 -2.03 2.68
N LEU A 23 -2.00 -3.33 2.95
CA LEU A 23 -3.27 -3.88 3.45
C LEU A 23 -3.69 -3.26 4.78
N GLU A 24 -2.75 -3.11 5.73
CA GLU A 24 -3.02 -2.52 7.04
C GLU A 24 -3.32 -1.01 6.98
N LEU A 25 -2.72 -0.29 6.03
CA LEU A 25 -3.00 1.13 5.82
C LEU A 25 -4.35 1.33 5.12
N ALA A 26 -4.67 0.49 4.14
CA ALA A 26 -5.97 0.48 3.47
C ALA A 26 -7.10 0.17 4.43
N SER A 27 -6.93 -0.81 5.34
CA SER A 27 -7.93 -1.17 6.36
C SER A 27 -8.27 0.00 7.30
N LYS A 28 -7.37 0.97 7.42
CA LYS A 28 -7.55 2.21 8.20
C LYS A 28 -8.08 3.40 7.38
N GLY A 29 -8.50 3.17 6.13
CA GLY A 29 -9.09 4.19 5.28
C GLY A 29 -8.09 5.06 4.51
N ALA A 30 -6.82 4.67 4.46
CA ALA A 30 -5.84 5.33 3.59
C ALA A 30 -6.10 4.99 2.12
N ARG A 31 -5.83 5.97 1.26
CA ARG A 31 -5.74 5.79 -0.20
C ARG A 31 -4.29 5.50 -0.55
N LEU A 32 -4.04 4.47 -1.35
CA LEU A 32 -2.68 4.00 -1.59
C LEU A 32 -2.23 4.25 -3.02
N ALA A 33 -0.96 4.64 -3.16
CA ALA A 33 -0.20 4.56 -4.39
C ALA A 33 0.87 3.47 -4.20
N LEU A 34 0.68 2.32 -4.83
CA LEU A 34 1.61 1.20 -4.73
C LEU A 34 2.62 1.27 -5.88
N VAL A 35 3.88 1.02 -5.56
CA VAL A 35 4.98 0.94 -6.53
C VAL A 35 5.74 -0.34 -6.27
N ASP A 36 5.98 -1.12 -7.32
CA ASP A 36 6.83 -2.31 -7.28
C ASP A 36 7.61 -2.40 -8.60
N LEU A 37 8.75 -3.07 -8.57
CA LEU A 37 9.54 -3.32 -9.78
C LEU A 37 8.89 -4.38 -10.65
N ASN A 38 8.12 -5.29 -10.05
CA ASN A 38 7.34 -6.28 -10.78
C ASN A 38 5.86 -5.84 -10.81
N SER A 39 5.42 -5.36 -11.98
CA SER A 39 4.03 -4.94 -12.19
C SER A 39 3.02 -6.07 -12.00
N GLU A 40 3.37 -7.33 -12.31
CA GLU A 40 2.48 -8.48 -12.13
C GLU A 40 2.12 -8.71 -10.66
N LYS A 41 2.94 -8.22 -9.72
CA LYS A 41 2.67 -8.32 -8.28
C LYS A 41 1.72 -7.24 -7.76
N LEU A 42 1.38 -6.25 -8.60
CA LEU A 42 0.43 -5.18 -8.28
C LEU A 42 -0.96 -5.41 -8.88
N GLU A 43 -1.09 -6.39 -9.78
CA GLU A 43 -2.38 -6.85 -10.35
C GLU A 43 -3.06 -7.87 -9.42
#